data_AF-A0A927YRY7-F1
#
_entry.id   AF-A0A927YRY7-F1
#
_cell.length_a   1.000
_cell.length_b   1.000
_cell.length_c   1.000
_cell.angle_alpha   90.00
_cell.angle_beta   90.00
_cell.angle_gamma   90.00
#
_symmetry.space_group_name_H-M   'P 1'
#
loop_
_entity.id
_entity.type
_entity.pdbx_description
1 polymer ?
#
loop_
_entity_poly.entity_id
_entity_poly.type
_entity_poly.pdbx_seq_one_letter_code
_entity_poly.pdbx_strand_id
1 'polypeptide(L)' 'MAKKYQKKYKHLKECYKLLDEHILDITDDNERYLNELRYLEAFIEWKNLNEEFIYFKNNAHEEYDEDLPFSRLSL' A
#
# COMPACT_ATOMS: atom_id res chain seq x y z
N MET A 1 -41.80 -5.85 -13.66
CA MET A 1 -40.95 -4.75 -13.12
C MET A 1 -40.31 -5.11 -11.78
N ALA A 2 -41.08 -5.42 -10.71
CA ALA A 2 -40.56 -5.64 -9.35
C ALA A 2 -39.40 -6.66 -9.22
N LYS A 3 -39.48 -7.83 -9.89
CA LYS A 3 -38.43 -8.86 -9.85
C LYS A 3 -37.08 -8.38 -10.43
N LYS A 4 -37.11 -7.49 -11.43
CA LYS A 4 -35.88 -6.92 -12.05
C LYS A 4 -35.17 -5.99 -11.08
N TYR A 5 -35.92 -5.19 -10.33
CA TYR A 5 -35.37 -4.31 -9.29
C TYR A 5 -34.85 -5.10 -8.09
N GLN A 6 -35.55 -6.16 -7.66
CA GLN A 6 -35.05 -7.07 -6.61
C GLN A 6 -33.72 -7.73 -7.00
N LYS A 7 -33.57 -8.20 -8.25
CA LYS A 7 -32.32 -8.77 -8.74
C LYS A 7 -31.18 -7.74 -8.74
N LYS A 8 -31.44 -6.52 -9.20
CA LYS A 8 -30.45 -5.41 -9.16
C LYS A 8 -30.05 -5.06 -7.74
N TYR A 9 -31.00 -4.99 -6.81
CA TYR A 9 -30.72 -4.68 -5.42
C TYR A 9 -29.90 -5.78 -4.74
N LYS A 10 -30.19 -7.06 -5.02
CA LYS A 10 -29.39 -8.18 -4.54
C LYS A 10 -27.94 -8.09 -5.04
N HIS A 11 -27.76 -7.83 -6.34
CA HIS A 11 -26.43 -7.68 -6.93
C HIS A 11 -25.66 -6.51 -6.32
N LEU A 12 -26.32 -5.36 -6.13
CA LEU A 12 -25.70 -4.21 -5.47
C LEU A 12 -25.24 -4.55 -4.04
N LYS A 13 -26.06 -5.30 -3.28
CA LYS A 13 -25.70 -5.76 -1.94
C LYS A 13 -24.49 -6.71 -1.95
N GLU A 14 -24.38 -7.57 -2.95
CA GLU A 14 -23.21 -8.43 -3.13
C GLU A 14 -21.96 -7.61 -3.45
N CYS A 15 -22.07 -6.60 -4.32
CA CYS A 15 -20.96 -5.69 -4.62
C CYS A 15 -20.48 -4.91 -3.39
N TYR A 16 -21.39 -4.39 -2.57
CA TYR A 16 -21.01 -3.70 -1.33
C TYR A 16 -20.30 -4.63 -0.35
N LYS A 17 -20.76 -5.88 -0.21
CA LYS A 17 -20.05 -6.85 0.64
C LYS A 17 -18.63 -7.12 0.17
N LEU A 18 -18.42 -7.29 -1.12
CA LEU A 18 -17.07 -7.51 -1.67
C LEU A 18 -16.17 -6.29 -1.48
N LEU A 19 -16.73 -5.08 -1.61
CA LEU A 19 -16.00 -3.84 -1.33
C LEU A 19 -15.64 -3.72 0.15
N ASP A 20 -16.57 -4.03 1.04
CA ASP A 20 -16.33 -3.99 2.49
C ASP A 20 -15.23 -5.00 2.88
N GLU A 21 -15.30 -6.24 2.38
CA GLU A 21 -14.25 -7.26 2.56
C GLU A 21 -12.89 -6.75 2.07
N HIS A 22 -12.83 -6.17 0.87
CA HIS A 22 -11.59 -5.65 0.32
C HIS A 22 -11.02 -4.45 1.11
N ILE A 23 -11.87 -3.58 1.63
CA ILE A 23 -11.45 -2.44 2.47
C ILE A 23 -10.87 -2.95 3.79
N LEU A 24 -11.45 -4.01 4.37
CA LEU A 24 -10.90 -4.64 5.57
C LEU A 24 -9.51 -5.21 5.31
N ASP A 25 -9.33 -5.96 4.22
CA ASP A 25 -8.00 -6.51 3.85
C ASP A 25 -6.94 -5.40 3.69
N ILE A 26 -7.29 -4.30 3.01
CA ILE A 26 -6.38 -3.14 2.85
C ILE A 26 -6.07 -2.50 4.20
N THR A 27 -7.05 -2.42 5.09
CA THR A 27 -6.86 -1.81 6.42
C THR A 27 -5.91 -2.66 7.26
N ASP A 28 -6.10 -3.98 7.28
CA ASP A 28 -5.23 -4.92 7.99
C ASP A 28 -3.79 -4.89 7.46
N ASP A 29 -3.63 -4.86 6.13
CA ASP A 29 -2.31 -4.73 5.50
C ASP A 29 -1.64 -3.40 5.86
N ASN A 30 -2.38 -2.28 5.83
CA ASN A 30 -1.87 -0.98 6.25
C ASN A 30 -1.44 -0.96 7.71
N GLU A 31 -2.21 -1.56 8.62
CA GLU A 31 -1.82 -1.67 10.03
C GLU A 31 -0.54 -2.49 10.20
N ARG A 32 -0.37 -3.57 9.42
CA ARG A 32 0.87 -4.36 9.41
C ARG A 32 2.05 -3.52 8.94
N TYR A 33 1.93 -2.81 7.81
CA TYR A 33 3.00 -1.95 7.29
C TYR A 33 3.36 -0.80 8.24
N LEU A 34 2.37 -0.19 8.89
CA LEU A 34 2.62 0.85 9.89
C LEU A 34 3.42 0.32 11.08
N ASN A 35 3.12 -0.90 11.53
CA ASN A 35 3.90 -1.51 12.61
C ASN A 35 5.33 -1.84 12.16
N GLU A 36 5.52 -2.37 10.96
CA GLU A 36 6.85 -2.62 10.40
C GLU A 36 7.68 -1.33 10.29
N LEU A 37 7.08 -0.24 9.79
CA LEU A 37 7.74 1.07 9.72
C LEU A 37 8.20 1.55 11.10
N ARG A 38 7.34 1.44 12.12
CA ARG A 38 7.69 1.81 13.50
C ARG A 38 8.87 1.00 14.04
N TYR A 39 8.93 -0.28 13.72
CA TYR A 39 10.08 -1.12 14.11
C TYR A 39 11.36 -0.71 13.40
N LEU A 40 11.29 -0.39 12.10
CA LEU A 40 12.44 0.06 11.32
C LEU A 40 12.96 1.42 11.80
N GLU A 41 12.07 2.37 12.07
CA GLU A 41 12.41 3.67 12.65
C GLU A 41 13.13 3.49 14.00
N ALA A 42 12.55 2.69 14.91
CA ALA A 42 13.17 2.41 16.20
C ALA A 42 14.53 1.69 16.06
N PHE A 43 14.71 0.84 15.05
CA PHE A 43 15.99 0.19 14.76
C PHE A 43 17.06 1.20 14.31
N ILE A 44 16.72 2.12 13.40
CA ILE A 44 17.63 3.18 12.93
C ILE A 44 18.07 4.03 14.12
N GLU A 45 17.13 4.43 14.98
CA GLU A 45 17.43 5.18 16.21
C GLU A 45 18.33 4.39 17.15
N TRP A 46 18.00 3.12 17.44
CA TRP A 46 18.78 2.26 18.32
C TRP A 46 20.22 2.05 17.84
N LYS A 47 20.41 1.98 16.52
CA LYS A 47 21.74 1.86 15.91
C LYS A 47 22.45 3.19 15.70
N ASN A 48 21.80 4.32 16.00
CA ASN A 48 22.31 5.66 15.73
C ASN A 48 22.68 5.87 14.25
N LEU A 49 21.84 5.37 13.33
CA LEU A 49 22.04 5.41 11.88
C LEU A 49 21.26 6.53 11.18
N ASN A 50 20.81 7.53 11.93
CA ASN A 50 19.91 8.56 11.41
C ASN A 50 20.56 9.38 10.27
N GLU A 51 21.85 9.70 10.40
CA GLU A 51 22.57 10.48 9.39
C GLU A 51 22.78 9.67 8.11
N GLU A 52 23.20 8.42 8.22
CA GLU A 52 23.37 7.49 7.10
C GLU A 52 22.04 7.20 6.41
N PHE A 53 20.96 7.03 7.19
CA PHE A 53 19.63 6.85 6.64
C PHE A 53 19.14 8.10 5.88
N ILE A 54 19.33 9.30 6.43
CA ILE A 54 18.97 10.55 5.73
C ILE A 54 19.82 10.72 4.47
N TYR A 55 21.13 10.46 4.55
CA TYR A 55 22.02 10.51 3.41
C TYR A 55 21.57 9.53 2.33
N PHE A 56 21.33 8.26 2.70
CA PHE A 56 20.84 7.25 1.78
C PHE A 56 19.51 7.67 1.16
N LYS A 57 18.50 8.04 1.96
CA LYS A 57 17.18 8.46 1.47
C LYS A 57 17.24 9.63 0.48
N ASN A 58 18.16 10.57 0.69
CA ASN A 58 18.30 11.74 -0.18
C ASN A 58 19.13 11.47 -1.45
N ASN A 59 19.99 10.45 -1.45
CA ASN A 59 20.92 10.14 -2.53
C ASN A 59 20.66 8.77 -3.20
N ALA A 60 19.70 8.01 -2.69
CA ALA A 60 19.14 6.82 -3.33
C ALA A 60 18.26 7.31 -4.48
N HIS A 61 18.92 7.77 -5.54
CA HIS A 61 18.28 7.88 -6.83
C HIS A 61 17.93 6.46 -7.28
N GLU A 62 16.72 6.23 -7.74
CA GLU A 62 16.48 5.14 -8.68
C GLU A 62 17.40 5.43 -9.87
N GLU A 63 18.46 4.63 -10.04
CA GLU A 63 19.24 4.72 -11.27
C GLU A 63 18.25 4.55 -12.41
N TYR A 64 18.11 5.61 -13.20
CA TYR A 64 17.24 5.62 -14.36
C TYR A 64 17.91 4.70 -15.39
N ASP A 65 17.60 3.42 -15.32
CA ASP A 65 18.11 2.45 -16.27
C ASP A 65 17.29 2.62 -17.56
N GLU A 66 17.90 3.28 -18.55
CA GLU A 66 17.31 3.47 -19.89
C GLU A 66 17.10 2.14 -20.63
N ASP A 67 17.76 1.05 -20.19
CA ASP A 67 17.57 -0.29 -20.73
C ASP A 67 16.37 -1.04 -20.11
N LEU A 68 15.74 -0.50 -19.05
CA LEU A 68 14.53 -1.08 -18.48
C LEU A 68 13.28 -0.63 -19.28
N PRO A 69 12.40 -1.58 -19.67
CA PRO A 69 11.26 -1.30 -20.55
C PRO A 69 10.20 -0.37 -19.94
N PHE A 70 10.30 -0.02 -18.65
CA PHE A 70 9.38 0.88 -17.96
C PHE A 70 10.09 1.79 -16.96
N SER A 71 10.98 2.66 -17.44
CA SER A 71 11.77 3.63 -16.65
C SER A 71 10.96 4.65 -15.80
N ARG A 72 9.62 4.59 -15.83
CA ARG A 72 8.72 5.54 -15.13
C ARG A 72 7.79 4.88 -14.12
N LEU A 73 7.89 3.57 -13.92
CA LEU A 73 7.15 2.88 -12.87
C LEU A 73 8.08 2.73 -11.66
N SER A 74 8.29 3.85 -10.96
CA SER A 74 8.76 3.81 -9.57
C SER A 74 7.61 3.28 -8.71
N LEU A 75 7.89 2.33 -7.80
CA LEU A 75 6.91 1.81 -6.84
C LEU A 75 6.49 2.86 -5.81
#